data_AF-A0A7R9DUK3-F1
#
_entry.id   AF-A0A7R9DUK3-F1
#
_cell.length_a   1.000
_cell.length_b   1.000
_cell.length_c   1.000
_cell.angle_alpha   90.00
_cell.angle_beta   90.00
_cell.angle_gamma   90.00
#
_symmetry.space_group_name_H-M   'P 1'
#
loop_
_entity.id
_entity.type
_entity.pdbx_description
1 polymer ?
#
loop_
_entity_poly.entity_id
_entity_poly.type
_entity_poly.pdbx_seq_one_letter_code
_entity_poly.pdbx_strand_id
1 'polypeptide(L)'
;MIVVENVTYNICDQRFHEFEIRNLHPEIRVIRKTLTEIGEQGRLGPMKELIIKDDVVSVVYFRSGYEPGQYPSQLEWEARLLVERSRAIKSPSIQYHLAGTKKVQQALARPGAIEKFLTEQHHVEVVREIFTGLYSLDFDKFGEEAIQLALANPDKFVLKPQREGGGNNVYGEKVREELLAMKDSKERTAWILMDRICPPIQTCYIVRPGQEGLPPLSDLVSELGIFGVIIG
;
A
#
# COMPACT_ATOMS: atom_id res chain seq x y z
N MET A 1 2.58 2.49 20.16
CA MET A 1 2.70 3.80 19.47
C MET A 1 2.04 3.69 18.10
N ILE A 2 1.23 4.67 17.72
CA ILE A 2 0.66 4.78 16.37
C ILE A 2 1.42 5.89 15.63
N VAL A 3 2.00 5.56 14.46
CA VAL A 3 2.68 6.53 13.60
C VAL A 3 1.65 7.17 12.69
N VAL A 4 1.56 8.50 12.71
CA VAL A 4 0.46 9.24 12.07
C VAL A 4 0.98 10.31 11.12
N GLU A 5 0.11 10.77 10.23
CA GLU A 5 0.37 11.89 9.34
C GLU A 5 0.35 13.22 10.10
N ASN A 6 1.05 14.24 9.59
CA ASN A 6 1.01 15.59 10.17
C ASN A 6 -0.41 16.18 10.19
N VAL A 7 -1.19 15.88 9.14
CA VAL A 7 -2.62 16.21 9.06
C VAL A 7 -3.37 14.92 8.77
N THR A 8 -4.13 14.43 9.74
CA THR A 8 -4.89 13.19 9.60
C THR A 8 -6.32 13.50 9.15
N TYR A 9 -6.66 13.16 7.90
CA TYR A 9 -8.03 13.33 7.39
C TYR A 9 -8.99 12.23 7.88
N ASN A 10 -8.47 11.03 8.13
CA ASN A 10 -9.26 9.88 8.60
C ASN A 10 -9.00 9.57 10.09
N ILE A 11 -9.04 10.60 10.94
CA ILE A 11 -8.70 10.45 12.36
C ILE A 11 -9.70 9.57 13.12
N CYS A 12 -10.97 9.58 12.73
CA CYS A 12 -12.02 8.80 13.40
C CYS A 12 -11.72 7.31 13.36
N ASP A 13 -11.37 6.77 12.18
CA ASP A 13 -10.97 5.38 12.00
C ASP A 13 -9.78 5.01 12.90
N GLN A 14 -8.76 5.87 12.96
CA GLN A 14 -7.59 5.64 13.81
C GLN A 14 -7.94 5.67 15.31
N ARG A 15 -8.80 6.60 15.73
CA ARG A 15 -9.21 6.77 17.13
C ARG A 15 -10.06 5.61 17.63
N PHE A 16 -10.87 4.99 16.78
CA PHE A 16 -11.63 3.81 17.17
C PHE A 16 -10.72 2.68 17.67
N HIS A 17 -9.58 2.44 17.02
CA HIS A 17 -8.60 1.47 17.53
C HIS A 17 -8.05 1.87 18.91
N GLU A 18 -7.78 3.14 19.15
CA GLU A 18 -7.26 3.61 20.45
C GLU A 18 -8.29 3.47 21.57
N PHE A 19 -9.54 3.80 21.28
CA PHE A 19 -10.63 3.65 22.23
C PHE A 19 -10.84 2.19 22.56
N GLU A 20 -10.81 1.31 21.56
CA GLU A 20 -11.02 -0.10 21.80
C GLU A 20 -9.85 -0.76 22.53
N ILE A 21 -8.60 -0.39 22.21
CA ILE A 21 -7.45 -0.81 23.00
C ILE A 21 -7.60 -0.37 24.45
N ARG A 22 -8.03 0.87 24.72
CA ARG A 22 -8.23 1.37 26.09
C ARG A 22 -9.39 0.66 26.81
N ASN A 23 -10.45 0.34 26.10
CA ASN A 23 -11.61 -0.37 26.66
C ASN A 23 -11.23 -1.80 27.08
N LEU A 24 -10.52 -2.51 26.22
CA LEU A 24 -10.12 -3.91 26.46
C LEU A 24 -8.92 -4.03 27.40
N HIS A 25 -7.97 -3.11 27.28
CA HIS A 25 -6.67 -3.11 27.96
C HIS A 25 -6.28 -1.70 28.41
N PRO A 26 -6.92 -1.16 29.47
CA PRO A 26 -6.66 0.20 29.96
C PRO A 26 -5.22 0.42 30.44
N GLU A 27 -4.50 -0.65 30.79
CA GLU A 27 -3.07 -0.63 31.13
C GLU A 27 -2.16 -0.34 29.93
N ILE A 28 -2.63 -0.58 28.70
CA ILE A 28 -1.87 -0.32 27.48
C ILE A 28 -1.96 1.17 27.13
N ARG A 29 -0.85 1.88 27.33
CA ARG A 29 -0.73 3.28 26.92
C ARG A 29 -0.51 3.39 25.41
N VAL A 30 -1.45 4.05 24.73
CA VAL A 30 -1.31 4.40 23.31
C VAL A 30 -0.85 5.85 23.17
N ILE A 31 0.28 6.04 22.49
CA ILE A 31 0.79 7.36 22.08
C ILE A 31 0.75 7.47 20.56
N ARG A 32 0.46 8.68 20.06
CA ARG A 32 0.49 9.03 18.63
C ARG A 32 1.70 9.90 18.36
N LYS A 33 2.43 9.60 17.29
CA LYS A 33 3.62 10.36 16.89
C LYS A 33 3.74 10.47 15.38
N THR A 34 4.14 11.63 14.87
CA THR A 34 4.58 11.74 13.47
C THR A 34 6.00 11.18 13.32
N LEU A 35 6.44 10.90 12.09
CA LEU A 35 7.83 10.50 11.85
C LEU A 35 8.82 11.59 12.27
N THR A 36 8.47 12.86 12.08
CA THR A 36 9.25 14.02 12.54
C THR A 36 9.43 13.99 14.06
N GLU A 37 8.35 13.83 14.83
CA GLU A 37 8.44 13.75 16.29
C GLU A 37 9.25 12.53 16.76
N ILE A 38 9.17 11.40 16.06
CA ILE A 38 10.00 10.23 16.36
C ILE A 38 11.47 10.53 16.10
N GLY A 39 11.81 11.23 15.01
CA GLY A 39 13.17 11.64 14.72
C GLY A 39 13.75 12.60 15.76
N GLU A 40 12.93 13.52 16.28
CA GLU A 40 13.33 14.49 17.30
C GLU A 40 13.44 13.91 18.72
N GLN A 41 12.56 12.97 19.06
CA GLN A 41 12.34 12.54 20.46
C GLN A 41 12.73 11.08 20.71
N GLY A 42 13.02 10.33 19.64
CA GLY A 42 13.26 8.90 19.68
C GLY A 42 14.73 8.54 19.82
N ARG A 43 15.01 7.48 20.58
CA ARG A 43 16.33 6.89 20.73
C ARG A 43 16.24 5.38 20.95
N LEU A 44 17.36 4.70 20.76
CA LEU A 44 17.49 3.29 21.15
C LEU A 44 18.09 3.17 22.55
N GLY A 45 17.51 2.29 23.37
CA GLY A 45 18.09 1.85 24.62
C GLY A 45 19.27 0.90 24.42
N PRO A 46 19.99 0.52 25.51
CA PRO A 46 21.13 -0.39 25.44
C PRO A 46 20.81 -1.74 24.80
N MET A 47 19.57 -2.23 24.95
CA MET A 47 19.10 -3.48 24.36
C MET A 47 18.31 -3.26 23.07
N LYS A 48 18.41 -2.08 22.45
CA LYS A 48 17.64 -1.66 21.27
C LYS A 48 16.14 -1.51 21.53
N GLU A 49 15.74 -1.19 22.76
CA GLU A 49 14.39 -0.72 23.04
C GLU A 49 14.13 0.58 22.29
N LEU A 50 12.96 0.73 21.67
CA LEU A 50 12.54 2.03 21.15
C LEU A 50 12.06 2.88 22.32
N ILE A 51 12.72 4.00 22.58
CA ILE A 51 12.33 4.92 23.65
C ILE A 51 11.94 6.25 23.02
N ILE A 52 10.73 6.71 23.28
CA ILE A 52 10.24 8.03 22.87
C ILE A 52 10.11 8.88 24.15
N LYS A 53 10.99 9.88 24.30
CA LYS A 53 11.21 10.57 25.59
C LYS A 53 11.58 9.58 26.70
N ASP A 54 10.62 9.23 27.55
CA ASP A 54 10.77 8.32 28.70
C ASP A 54 9.95 7.03 28.54
N ASP A 55 9.14 6.92 27.48
CA ASP A 55 8.27 5.78 27.24
C ASP A 55 8.95 4.72 26.37
N VAL A 56 9.05 3.49 26.88
CA VAL A 56 9.48 2.33 26.10
C VAL A 56 8.33 1.85 25.21
N VAL A 57 8.56 1.79 23.90
CA VAL A 57 7.56 1.37 22.91
C VAL A 57 7.74 -0.11 22.56
N SER A 58 6.68 -0.90 22.79
CA SER A 58 6.64 -2.33 22.45
C SER A 58 6.10 -2.62 21.04
N VAL A 59 5.14 -1.82 20.56
CA VAL A 59 4.50 -1.98 19.25
C VAL A 59 4.44 -0.64 18.53
N VAL A 60 4.80 -0.64 17.25
CA VAL A 60 4.68 0.49 16.33
C VAL A 60 3.68 0.15 15.23
N TYR A 61 2.53 0.80 15.26
CA TYR A 61 1.46 0.63 14.27
C TYR A 61 1.48 1.81 13.29
N PHE A 62 1.78 1.53 12.01
CA PHE A 62 1.89 2.57 11.00
C PHE A 62 0.51 2.92 10.40
N ARG A 63 0.17 4.21 10.49
CA ARG A 63 -0.91 4.86 9.74
C ARG A 63 -0.37 6.01 8.88
N SER A 64 0.93 5.95 8.59
CA SER A 64 1.74 6.89 7.81
C SER A 64 3.03 6.18 7.38
N GLY A 65 3.85 6.81 6.54
CA GLY A 65 5.09 6.28 6.00
C GLY A 65 4.95 5.39 4.75
N TYR A 66 3.84 5.48 4.03
CA TYR A 66 3.54 4.73 2.78
C TYR A 66 3.62 5.59 1.51
N GLU A 67 3.77 6.90 1.63
CA GLU A 67 3.96 7.79 0.49
C GLU A 67 5.17 8.73 0.70
N PRO A 68 5.83 9.18 -0.37
CA PRO A 68 6.99 10.07 -0.26
C PRO A 68 6.69 11.40 0.45
N GLY A 69 5.46 11.93 0.34
CA GLY A 69 5.05 13.17 0.99
C GLY A 69 5.11 13.13 2.52
N GLN A 70 5.12 11.93 3.10
CA GLN A 70 5.26 11.72 4.54
C GLN A 70 6.74 11.69 5.01
N TYR A 71 7.68 11.91 4.09
CA TYR A 71 9.12 12.01 4.33
C TYR A 71 9.69 13.33 3.79
N PRO A 72 9.30 14.48 4.36
CA PRO A 72 9.73 15.79 3.85
C PRO A 72 11.24 16.03 3.99
N SER A 73 11.94 15.31 4.86
CA SER A 73 13.37 15.45 5.08
C SER A 73 14.06 14.11 5.39
N GLN A 74 15.38 14.16 5.56
CA GLN A 74 16.17 13.00 5.99
C GLN A 74 15.80 12.53 7.41
N LEU A 75 15.26 13.42 8.25
CA LEU A 75 14.89 13.12 9.63
C LEU A 75 13.84 12.01 9.70
N GLU A 76 12.83 12.03 8.82
CA GLU A 76 11.78 11.01 8.81
C GLU A 76 12.29 9.65 8.33
N TRP A 77 13.27 9.65 7.41
CA TRP A 77 13.96 8.44 6.98
C TRP A 77 14.79 7.83 8.11
N GLU A 78 15.51 8.66 8.85
CA GLU A 78 16.26 8.25 10.04
C GLU A 78 15.33 7.76 11.15
N ALA A 79 14.18 8.40 11.35
CA ALA A 79 13.15 7.97 12.28
C ALA A 79 12.58 6.59 11.91
N ARG A 80 12.27 6.37 10.62
CA ARG A 80 11.83 5.06 10.13
C ARG A 80 12.91 4.00 10.37
N LEU A 81 14.17 4.30 10.05
CA LEU A 81 15.28 3.39 10.28
C LEU A 81 15.48 3.08 11.78
N LEU A 82 15.35 4.09 12.65
CA LEU A 82 15.45 3.95 14.10
C LEU A 82 14.37 3.00 14.63
N VAL A 83 13.12 3.15 14.16
CA VAL A 83 12.02 2.23 14.48
C VAL A 83 12.34 0.80 14.03
N GLU A 84 12.78 0.62 12.77
CA GLU A 84 13.06 -0.72 12.23
C GLU A 84 14.22 -1.41 12.97
N ARG A 85 15.24 -0.65 13.40
CA ARG A 85 16.38 -1.18 14.18
C ARG A 85 16.03 -1.54 15.62
N SER A 86 14.88 -1.10 16.12
CA SER A 86 14.42 -1.40 17.48
C SER A 86 13.82 -2.80 17.63
N ARG A 87 13.72 -3.24 18.89
CA ARG A 87 13.02 -4.47 19.28
C ARG A 87 11.49 -4.36 19.28
N ALA A 88 10.93 -3.17 19.05
CA ALA A 88 9.49 -3.03 18.96
C ALA A 88 8.95 -3.90 17.81
N ILE A 89 7.73 -4.43 17.97
CA ILE A 89 7.01 -5.12 16.89
C ILE A 89 6.48 -4.05 15.94
N LYS A 90 6.76 -4.16 14.65
CA LYS A 90 6.29 -3.21 13.62
C LYS A 90 5.09 -3.80 12.91
N SER A 91 4.05 -2.99 12.73
CA SER A 91 2.85 -3.33 11.98
C SER A 91 2.58 -2.27 10.91
N PRO A 92 3.04 -2.48 9.66
CA PRO A 92 3.93 -3.56 9.20
C PRO A 92 5.41 -3.26 9.46
N SER A 93 6.26 -4.29 9.44
CA SER A 93 7.71 -4.12 9.28
C SER A 93 8.08 -3.65 7.86
N ILE A 94 9.32 -3.22 7.65
CA ILE A 94 9.79 -2.84 6.31
C ILE A 94 9.68 -3.98 5.29
N GLN A 95 9.87 -5.24 5.69
CA GLN A 95 9.72 -6.38 4.80
C GLN A 95 8.27 -6.58 4.36
N TYR A 96 7.32 -6.47 5.29
CA TYR A 96 5.89 -6.54 4.98
C TYR A 96 5.43 -5.37 4.11
N HIS A 97 5.96 -4.16 4.37
CA HIS A 97 5.71 -3.01 3.52
C HIS A 97 6.16 -3.27 2.08
N LEU A 98 7.39 -3.77 1.88
CA LEU A 98 7.90 -4.11 0.54
C LEU A 98 7.12 -5.24 -0.14
N ALA A 99 6.63 -6.21 0.64
CA ALA A 99 5.80 -7.30 0.12
C ALA A 99 4.46 -6.82 -0.46
N GLY A 100 3.94 -5.67 -0.01
CA GLY A 100 2.71 -5.03 -0.53
C GLY A 100 2.90 -4.26 -1.85
N THR A 101 4.13 -4.12 -2.33
CA THR A 101 4.41 -3.38 -3.57
C THR A 101 3.79 -4.04 -4.79
N LYS A 102 3.42 -3.22 -5.78
CA LYS A 102 2.82 -3.70 -7.04
C LYS A 102 3.81 -4.58 -7.82
N LYS A 103 5.11 -4.33 -7.71
CA LYS A 103 6.15 -5.19 -8.30
C LYS A 103 6.17 -6.58 -7.67
N VAL A 104 6.04 -6.71 -6.34
CA VAL A 104 5.94 -8.02 -5.69
C VAL A 104 4.66 -8.74 -6.11
N GLN A 105 3.52 -8.05 -6.16
CA GLN A 105 2.27 -8.61 -6.69
C GLN A 105 2.45 -9.17 -8.11
N GLN A 106 3.06 -8.40 -9.02
CA GLN A 106 3.38 -8.84 -10.38
C GLN A 106 4.35 -10.02 -10.40
N ALA A 107 5.39 -10.00 -9.56
CA ALA A 107 6.39 -11.06 -9.50
C ALA A 107 5.79 -12.40 -9.03
N LEU A 108 4.87 -12.36 -8.05
CA LEU A 108 4.17 -13.54 -7.53
C LEU A 108 3.21 -14.16 -8.56
N ALA A 109 2.70 -13.37 -9.51
CA ALA A 109 1.84 -13.85 -10.59
C ALA A 109 2.59 -14.60 -11.70
N ARG A 110 3.93 -14.60 -11.71
CA ARG A 110 4.71 -15.37 -12.69
C ARG A 110 4.56 -16.88 -12.44
N PRO A 111 4.47 -17.71 -13.49
CA PRO A 111 4.46 -19.16 -13.33
C PRO A 111 5.63 -19.66 -12.47
N GLY A 112 5.36 -20.53 -11.50
CA GLY A 112 6.37 -21.08 -10.59
C GLY A 112 6.84 -20.16 -9.45
N ALA A 113 6.37 -18.91 -9.39
CA ALA A 113 6.81 -17.97 -8.34
C ALA A 113 6.14 -18.25 -6.99
N ILE A 114 4.82 -18.48 -6.99
CA ILE A 114 4.03 -18.68 -5.77
C ILE A 114 4.34 -20.00 -5.07
N GLU A 115 4.73 -21.04 -5.81
CA GLU A 115 5.14 -22.36 -5.29
C GLU A 115 6.39 -22.30 -4.41
N LYS A 116 7.15 -21.20 -4.46
CA LYS A 116 8.28 -20.97 -3.55
C LYS A 116 7.84 -20.60 -2.14
N PHE A 117 6.60 -20.15 -1.98
CA PHE A 117 6.04 -19.64 -0.73
C PHE A 117 4.88 -20.50 -0.21
N LEU A 118 4.17 -21.20 -1.10
CA LEU A 118 3.07 -22.11 -0.77
C LEU A 118 3.44 -23.52 -1.18
N THR A 119 3.45 -24.45 -0.22
CA THR A 119 3.83 -25.86 -0.44
C THR A 119 2.63 -26.74 -0.81
N GLU A 120 1.43 -26.37 -0.38
CA GLU A 120 0.21 -27.12 -0.65
C GLU A 120 -0.39 -26.71 -2.00
N GLN A 121 -0.51 -27.68 -2.90
CA GLN A 121 -1.01 -27.48 -4.27
C GLN A 121 -2.39 -26.81 -4.31
N HIS A 122 -3.29 -27.19 -3.39
CA HIS A 122 -4.61 -26.60 -3.30
C HIS A 122 -4.56 -25.08 -3.00
N HIS A 123 -3.69 -24.63 -2.09
CA HIS A 123 -3.53 -23.20 -1.80
C HIS A 123 -2.95 -22.45 -3.00
N VAL A 124 -2.01 -23.06 -3.74
CA VAL A 124 -1.46 -22.49 -4.97
C VAL A 124 -2.57 -22.27 -6.01
N GLU A 125 -3.46 -23.23 -6.19
CA GLU A 125 -4.57 -23.14 -7.15
C GLU A 125 -5.56 -22.03 -6.77
N VAL A 126 -6.00 -21.98 -5.51
CA VAL A 126 -6.92 -20.95 -5.02
C VAL A 126 -6.33 -19.54 -5.15
N VAL A 127 -5.05 -19.37 -4.82
CA VAL A 127 -4.37 -18.06 -4.95
C VAL A 127 -4.16 -17.67 -6.41
N ARG A 128 -3.99 -18.62 -7.32
CA ARG A 128 -3.88 -18.33 -8.75
C ARG A 128 -5.20 -17.91 -9.36
N GLU A 129 -6.31 -18.49 -8.92
CA GLU A 129 -7.64 -18.18 -9.42
C GLU A 129 -8.01 -16.70 -9.22
N ILE A 130 -7.50 -16.07 -8.16
CA ILE A 130 -7.75 -14.65 -7.87
C ILE A 130 -6.81 -13.69 -8.62
N PHE A 131 -5.77 -14.18 -9.28
CA PHE A 131 -4.86 -13.31 -10.05
C PHE A 131 -5.49 -12.91 -11.39
N THR A 132 -5.34 -11.64 -11.73
CA THR A 132 -5.57 -11.15 -13.10
C THR A 132 -4.26 -11.13 -13.89
N GLY A 133 -4.30 -10.78 -15.17
CA GLY A 133 -3.09 -10.57 -15.96
C GLY A 133 -2.21 -9.46 -15.35
N LEU A 134 -1.00 -9.82 -14.96
CA LEU A 134 -0.01 -8.94 -14.35
C LEU A 134 1.31 -9.06 -15.10
N TYR A 135 1.73 -7.98 -15.74
CA TYR A 135 2.85 -7.98 -16.66
C TYR A 135 3.94 -7.01 -16.20
N SER A 136 5.18 -7.48 -16.33
CA SER A 136 6.35 -6.64 -16.13
C SER A 136 6.58 -5.77 -17.36
N LEU A 137 7.23 -4.62 -17.17
CA LEU A 137 7.73 -3.77 -18.26
C LEU A 137 9.26 -3.74 -18.24
N ASP A 138 9.91 -4.81 -17.77
CA ASP A 138 11.37 -4.90 -17.77
C ASP A 138 11.93 -4.94 -19.21
N PHE A 139 13.23 -4.67 -19.39
CA PHE A 139 13.90 -4.70 -20.69
C PHE A 139 14.21 -6.15 -21.12
N ASP A 140 13.16 -6.95 -21.27
CA ASP A 140 13.21 -8.32 -21.73
C ASP A 140 12.08 -8.59 -22.74
N LYS A 141 12.07 -9.79 -23.31
CA LYS A 141 11.07 -10.20 -24.30
C LYS A 141 9.63 -10.04 -23.79
N PHE A 142 9.38 -10.37 -22.53
CA PHE A 142 8.04 -10.31 -21.95
C PHE A 142 7.57 -8.87 -21.74
N GLY A 143 8.48 -7.98 -21.33
CA GLY A 143 8.19 -6.56 -21.21
C GLY A 143 7.90 -5.89 -22.55
N GLU A 144 8.66 -6.22 -23.60
CA GLU A 144 8.36 -5.73 -24.95
C GLU A 144 7.00 -6.21 -25.45
N GLU A 145 6.67 -7.49 -25.25
CA GLU A 145 5.37 -8.05 -25.63
C GLU A 145 4.21 -7.37 -24.88
N ALA A 146 4.37 -7.13 -23.58
CA ALA A 146 3.38 -6.43 -22.76
C ALA A 146 3.15 -4.99 -23.26
N ILE A 147 4.23 -4.27 -23.59
CA ILE A 147 4.14 -2.93 -24.16
C ILE A 147 3.38 -2.96 -25.50
N GLN A 148 3.74 -3.86 -26.43
CA GLN A 148 3.05 -3.94 -27.72
C GLN A 148 1.56 -4.25 -27.56
N LEU A 149 1.21 -5.16 -26.65
CA LEU A 149 -0.18 -5.53 -26.37
C LEU A 149 -0.99 -4.34 -25.83
N ALA A 150 -0.41 -3.59 -24.89
CA ALA A 150 -1.02 -2.40 -24.30
C ALA A 150 -1.14 -1.24 -25.30
N LEU A 151 -0.13 -1.03 -26.15
CA LEU A 151 -0.20 -0.03 -27.22
C LEU A 151 -1.29 -0.37 -28.25
N ALA A 152 -1.52 -1.65 -28.52
CA ALA A 152 -2.59 -2.06 -29.42
C ALA A 152 -3.99 -1.94 -28.79
N ASN A 153 -4.12 -2.15 -27.47
CA ASN A 153 -5.40 -2.21 -26.78
C ASN A 153 -5.38 -1.48 -25.42
N PRO A 154 -5.14 -0.16 -25.36
CA PRO A 154 -4.87 0.55 -24.10
C PRO A 154 -6.04 0.47 -23.10
N ASP A 155 -7.29 0.40 -23.58
CA ASP A 155 -8.48 0.31 -22.74
C ASP A 155 -8.60 -0.99 -21.93
N LYS A 156 -7.90 -2.05 -22.35
CA LYS A 156 -7.89 -3.35 -21.66
C LYS A 156 -6.93 -3.38 -20.47
N PHE A 157 -6.14 -2.33 -20.26
CA PHE A 157 -5.09 -2.32 -19.25
C PHE A 157 -5.18 -1.13 -18.32
N VAL A 158 -4.51 -1.28 -17.19
CA VAL A 158 -4.24 -0.24 -16.20
C VAL A 158 -2.75 -0.24 -15.94
N LEU A 159 -2.13 0.93 -16.05
CA LEU A 159 -0.73 1.12 -15.73
C LEU A 159 -0.63 1.62 -14.28
N LYS A 160 0.20 0.94 -13.46
CA LYS A 160 0.31 1.22 -12.01
C LYS A 160 1.75 1.49 -11.61
N PRO A 161 2.06 2.64 -10.99
CA PRO A 161 3.38 2.90 -10.43
C PRO A 161 3.54 2.21 -9.08
N GLN A 162 4.76 2.16 -8.54
CA GLN A 162 5.02 1.70 -7.16
C GLN A 162 4.61 2.74 -6.10
N ARG A 163 3.33 3.15 -6.10
CA ARG A 163 2.77 4.05 -5.10
C ARG A 163 1.51 3.47 -4.46
N GLU A 164 1.31 3.81 -3.19
CA GLU A 164 0.09 3.52 -2.43
C GLU A 164 -0.77 4.79 -2.31
N GLY A 165 -1.97 4.69 -1.73
CA GLY A 165 -2.81 5.88 -1.45
C GLY A 165 -3.81 6.29 -2.54
N GLY A 166 -4.08 5.45 -3.54
CA GLY A 166 -5.07 5.74 -4.59
C GLY A 166 -4.65 6.85 -5.57
N GLY A 167 -5.39 7.05 -6.66
CA GLY A 167 -5.18 8.17 -7.59
C GLY A 167 -3.95 8.13 -8.51
N ASN A 168 -3.04 7.17 -8.36
CA ASN A 168 -1.80 7.10 -9.13
C ASN A 168 -1.88 6.24 -10.42
N ASN A 169 -3.00 5.54 -10.66
CA ASN A 169 -3.15 4.64 -11.81
C ASN A 169 -3.48 5.41 -13.09
N VAL A 170 -3.00 4.91 -14.22
CA VAL A 170 -3.27 5.47 -15.56
C VAL A 170 -4.17 4.50 -16.35
N TYR A 171 -5.16 5.05 -17.06
CA TYR A 171 -6.22 4.32 -17.75
C TYR A 171 -6.45 4.84 -19.17
N GLY A 172 -7.01 3.98 -20.03
CA GLY A 172 -7.43 4.34 -21.39
C GLY A 172 -6.27 4.82 -22.25
N GLU A 173 -6.51 5.74 -23.18
CA GLU A 173 -5.48 6.24 -24.10
C GLU A 173 -4.25 6.84 -23.41
N LYS A 174 -4.37 7.34 -22.17
CA LYS A 174 -3.20 7.79 -21.40
C LYS A 174 -2.19 6.67 -21.15
N VAL A 175 -2.62 5.41 -21.10
CA VAL A 175 -1.71 4.25 -21.01
C VAL A 175 -0.78 4.22 -22.23
N ARG A 176 -1.32 4.50 -23.43
CA ARG A 176 -0.53 4.55 -24.67
C ARG A 176 0.48 5.69 -24.61
N GLU A 177 0.04 6.88 -24.22
CA GLU A 177 0.88 8.08 -24.12
C GLU A 177 2.07 7.86 -23.17
N GLU A 178 1.79 7.38 -21.94
CA GLU A 178 2.83 7.09 -20.95
C GLU A 178 3.79 6.00 -21.42
N LEU A 179 3.28 4.89 -21.98
CA LEU A 179 4.12 3.81 -22.49
C LEU A 179 5.04 4.26 -23.63
N LEU A 180 4.55 5.12 -24.53
CA LEU A 180 5.38 5.68 -25.61
C LEU A 180 6.45 6.63 -25.05
N ALA A 181 6.11 7.46 -24.08
CA ALA A 181 7.04 8.40 -23.45
C ALA A 181 8.17 7.68 -22.70
N MET A 182 7.86 6.60 -21.98
CA MET A 182 8.84 5.87 -21.17
C MET A 182 9.43 4.63 -21.84
N LYS A 183 9.06 4.30 -23.10
CA LYS A 183 9.40 3.04 -23.78
C LYS A 183 10.88 2.66 -23.67
N ASP A 184 11.76 3.62 -23.92
CA ASP A 184 13.22 3.44 -23.93
C ASP A 184 13.89 3.92 -22.63
N SER A 185 13.10 4.42 -21.68
CA SER A 185 13.57 4.91 -20.38
C SER A 185 13.57 3.81 -19.33
N LYS A 186 14.59 3.79 -18.46
CA LYS A 186 14.62 2.90 -17.28
C LYS A 186 13.40 3.07 -16.37
N GLU A 187 12.74 4.22 -16.44
CA GLU A 187 11.52 4.52 -15.71
C GLU A 187 10.43 3.46 -15.89
N ARG A 188 10.30 2.86 -17.08
CA ARG A 188 9.27 1.84 -17.33
C ARG A 188 9.31 0.66 -16.34
N THR A 189 10.48 0.37 -15.76
CA THR A 189 10.65 -0.69 -14.76
C THR A 189 10.01 -0.38 -13.40
N ALA A 190 9.70 0.89 -13.14
CA ALA A 190 8.97 1.34 -11.95
C ALA A 190 7.44 1.13 -12.06
N TRP A 191 6.97 0.69 -13.23
CA TRP A 191 5.56 0.47 -13.50
C TRP A 191 5.27 -1.02 -13.69
N ILE A 192 4.01 -1.40 -13.45
CA ILE A 192 3.45 -2.68 -13.90
C ILE A 192 2.25 -2.41 -14.80
N LEU A 193 2.01 -3.33 -15.72
CA LEU A 193 0.81 -3.36 -16.52
C LEU A 193 -0.12 -4.44 -15.95
N MET A 194 -1.39 -4.12 -15.77
CA MET A 194 -2.38 -5.03 -15.23
C MET A 194 -3.61 -5.05 -16.13
N ASP A 195 -4.21 -6.21 -16.34
CA ASP A 195 -5.52 -6.34 -16.99
C ASP A 195 -6.55 -5.49 -16.23
N ARG A 196 -7.31 -4.69 -16.98
CA ARG A 196 -8.40 -3.90 -16.43
C ARG A 196 -9.55 -4.82 -16.07
N ILE A 197 -9.87 -4.87 -14.78
CA ILE A 197 -11.06 -5.57 -14.29
C ILE A 197 -12.28 -4.70 -14.60
N CYS A 198 -13.29 -5.29 -15.22
CA CYS A 198 -14.56 -4.65 -15.56
C CYS A 198 -15.68 -5.22 -14.68
N PRO A 199 -15.83 -4.76 -13.42
CA PRO A 199 -16.89 -5.24 -12.55
C PRO A 199 -18.28 -4.77 -13.04
N PRO A 200 -19.37 -5.45 -12.62
CA PRO A 200 -20.72 -4.98 -12.89
C PRO A 200 -20.97 -3.56 -12.36
N ILE A 201 -21.60 -2.72 -13.19
CA ILE A 201 -21.99 -1.37 -12.81
C ILE A 201 -23.28 -1.41 -12.00
N GLN A 202 -23.32 -0.62 -10.92
CA GLN A 202 -24.47 -0.47 -10.04
C GLN A 202 -24.89 1.01 -10.01
N THR A 203 -26.16 1.29 -10.30
CA THR A 203 -26.70 2.65 -10.24
C THR A 203 -27.20 2.95 -8.83
N CYS A 204 -26.50 3.85 -8.12
CA CYS A 204 -26.73 4.15 -6.71
C CYS A 204 -26.62 5.66 -6.42
N TYR A 205 -27.05 6.09 -5.24
CA TYR A 205 -26.80 7.45 -4.73
C TYR A 205 -25.48 7.51 -3.97
N ILE A 206 -24.65 8.52 -4.24
CA ILE A 206 -23.53 8.89 -3.36
C ILE A 206 -23.97 10.06 -2.50
N VAL A 207 -24.01 9.86 -1.19
CA VAL A 207 -24.28 10.93 -0.23
C VAL A 207 -22.95 11.55 0.21
N ARG A 208 -22.81 12.86 0.01
CA ARG A 208 -21.62 13.64 0.46
C ARG A 208 -22.03 14.77 1.40
N PRO A 209 -21.22 15.09 2.41
CA PRO A 209 -21.51 16.21 3.31
C PRO A 209 -21.54 17.53 2.54
N GLY A 210 -22.49 18.40 2.88
CA GLY A 210 -22.66 19.71 2.25
C GLY A 210 -23.33 19.68 0.87
N GLN A 211 -23.75 18.51 0.38
CA GLN A 211 -24.53 18.43 -0.85
C GLN A 211 -25.99 18.84 -0.57
N GLU A 212 -26.43 19.91 -1.24
CA GLU A 212 -27.82 20.35 -1.18
C GLU A 212 -28.70 19.54 -2.14
N GLY A 213 -29.93 19.24 -1.69
CA GLY A 213 -30.90 18.47 -2.47
C GLY A 213 -30.62 16.96 -2.52
N LEU A 214 -31.41 16.25 -3.31
CA LEU A 214 -31.25 14.81 -3.52
C LEU A 214 -30.02 14.56 -4.41
N PRO A 215 -29.08 13.69 -4.00
CA PRO A 215 -27.96 13.33 -4.86
C PRO A 215 -28.43 12.74 -6.19
N PRO A 216 -27.73 12.99 -7.31
CA PRO A 216 -28.04 12.33 -8.56
C PRO A 216 -27.72 10.84 -8.46
N LEU A 217 -28.50 10.03 -9.19
CA LEU A 217 -28.11 8.64 -9.45
C LEU A 217 -26.79 8.63 -10.21
N SER A 218 -25.87 7.77 -9.79
CA SER A 218 -24.53 7.63 -10.35
C SER A 218 -24.23 6.17 -10.61
N ASP A 219 -23.52 5.90 -11.69
CA ASP A 219 -23.02 4.57 -12.01
C ASP A 219 -21.72 4.31 -11.25
N LEU A 220 -21.75 3.30 -10.39
CA LEU A 220 -20.67 2.96 -9.46
C LEU A 220 -20.16 1.54 -9.70
N VAL A 221 -18.93 1.32 -9.24
CA VAL A 221 -18.33 0.00 -9.10
C VAL A 221 -17.91 -0.17 -7.64
N SER A 222 -18.02 -1.39 -7.14
CA SER A 222 -17.69 -1.73 -5.76
C SER A 222 -16.40 -2.55 -5.70
N GLU A 223 -15.52 -2.23 -4.76
CA GLU A 223 -14.30 -2.99 -4.47
C GLU A 223 -14.41 -3.60 -3.05
N LEU A 224 -14.30 -4.92 -2.96
CA LEU A 224 -14.40 -5.65 -1.69
C LEU A 224 -13.02 -5.75 -1.05
N GLY A 225 -12.85 -5.13 0.12
CA GLY A 225 -11.67 -5.29 0.97
C GLY A 225 -11.90 -6.34 2.05
N ILE A 226 -11.00 -7.34 2.13
CA ILE A 226 -11.00 -8.36 3.19
C ILE A 226 -9.81 -8.10 4.11
N PHE A 227 -10.07 -7.82 5.39
CA PHE A 227 -9.02 -7.64 6.39
C PHE A 227 -8.51 -9.00 6.91
N GLY A 228 -7.20 -9.12 7.07
CA GLY A 228 -6.54 -10.25 7.71
C GLY A 228 -5.50 -9.78 8.72
N VAL A 229 -5.30 -10.55 9.79
CA VAL A 229 -4.30 -10.26 10.83
C VAL A 229 -3.43 -11.49 11.00
N ILE A 230 -2.11 -11.26 11.06
CA ILE A 230 -1.12 -12.28 11.36
C ILE A 230 -0.14 -11.73 12.41
N ILE A 231 0.23 -12.58 13.36
CA ILE A 231 1.28 -12.31 14.34
C ILE A 231 2.27 -13.46 14.21
N GLY A 232 3.53 -13.16 13.92
CA GLY A 232 4.59 -14.15 13.69
C GLY A 232 5.98 -13.55 13.76
#